data_AF-A0A1Y6MHY5-F1
#
_entry.id   AF-A0A1Y6MHY5-F1
#
_cell.length_a   1.000
_cell.length_b   1.000
_cell.length_c   1.000
_cell.angle_alpha   90.00
_cell.angle_beta   90.00
_cell.angle_gamma   90.00
#
_symmetry.space_group_name_H-M   'P 1'
#
loop_
_entity.id
_entity.type
_entity.pdbx_description
1 polymer ?
#
loop_
_entity_poly.entity_id
_entity_poly.type
_entity_poly.pdbx_seq_one_letter_code
_entity_poly.pdbx_strand_id
1 'polypeptide(L)'
;MSKNKKLKREQKKKTYKKKQATLQNNRNKQVKESNTNLSFNLVPIEFLIAFPNLKIGKDEIDFLSETNTHLNTPAYIYPINKKSIHEKNLVLKSNGLKPFPYYESGWMVISTENMQPIGTFDKLEFAKEFIYSTYSNVKQIRYNSLGLKSGCPDFSDIPNLNSSVDKEQWIEYCLYLEEQYGFQFDSQELIDIIIGKLIDEHNAPTYLQEAFYSDGLIEPIINFIKEKELISYRNAFDALNDFEEKLSKINN
;
A
#
# COMPACT_ATOMS: atom_id res chain seq x y z
N MET A 1 7.91 2.42 57.21
CA MET A 1 8.88 3.01 56.25
C MET A 1 8.57 2.64 54.79
N SER A 2 7.58 3.24 54.11
CA SER A 2 7.27 2.85 52.71
C SER A 2 6.82 3.97 51.76
N LYS A 3 6.21 5.07 52.24
CA LYS A 3 5.73 6.14 51.33
C LYS A 3 6.83 7.02 50.70
N ASN A 4 7.98 7.22 51.36
CA ASN A 4 9.03 8.13 50.87
C ASN A 4 9.98 7.56 49.79
N LYS A 5 10.10 6.22 49.66
CA LYS A 5 10.94 5.61 48.61
C LYS A 5 10.24 5.61 47.24
N LYS A 6 8.91 5.53 47.22
CA LYS A 6 8.11 5.51 45.98
C LYS A 6 8.10 6.89 45.29
N LEU A 7 7.90 7.95 46.06
CA LEU A 7 7.95 9.34 45.58
C LEU A 7 9.32 9.74 45.00
N LYS A 8 10.43 9.36 45.65
CA LYS A 8 11.78 9.60 45.12
C LYS A 8 12.07 8.83 43.82
N ARG A 9 11.48 7.64 43.63
CA ARG A 9 11.60 6.86 42.37
C ARG A 9 10.81 7.50 41.23
N GLU A 10 9.63 8.03 41.51
CA GLU A 10 8.81 8.70 40.48
C GLU A 10 9.39 10.04 40.04
N GLN A 11 9.95 10.82 40.97
CA GLN A 11 10.67 12.05 40.61
C GLN A 11 11.89 11.75 39.75
N LYS A 12 12.72 10.75 40.09
CA LYS A 12 13.86 10.33 39.25
C LYS A 12 13.43 9.87 37.85
N LYS A 13 12.30 9.16 37.73
CA LYS A 13 11.73 8.78 36.42
C LYS A 13 11.28 9.99 35.59
N LYS A 14 10.68 11.01 36.22
CA LYS A 14 10.28 12.25 35.54
C LYS A 14 11.49 13.07 35.08
N THR A 15 12.58 13.14 35.86
CA THR A 15 13.81 13.85 35.45
C THR A 15 14.55 13.12 34.33
N TYR A 16 14.54 11.77 34.32
CA TYR A 16 15.14 10.98 33.24
C TYR A 16 14.40 11.15 31.91
N LYS A 17 13.05 11.13 31.94
CA LYS A 17 12.22 11.41 30.75
C LYS A 17 12.45 12.82 30.19
N LYS A 18 12.59 13.84 31.06
CA LYS A 18 12.93 15.19 30.62
C LYS A 18 14.32 15.28 29.97
N LYS A 19 15.34 14.61 30.52
CA LYS A 19 16.69 14.55 29.93
C LYS A 19 16.73 13.80 28.59
N GLN A 20 15.97 12.73 28.42
CA GLN A 20 15.86 12.02 27.13
C GLN A 20 15.22 12.92 26.06
N ALA A 21 14.14 13.64 26.39
CA ALA A 21 13.51 14.59 25.46
C ALA A 21 14.44 15.76 25.06
N THR A 22 15.33 16.21 25.95
CA THR A 22 16.31 17.27 25.62
C THR A 22 17.47 16.77 24.77
N LEU A 23 17.96 15.54 25.00
CA LEU A 23 18.99 14.90 24.18
C LEU A 23 18.47 14.60 22.76
N GLN A 24 17.19 14.24 22.63
CA GLN A 24 16.54 14.00 21.35
C GLN A 24 16.33 15.30 20.56
N ASN A 25 15.94 16.40 21.22
CA ASN A 25 15.86 17.72 20.57
C ASN A 25 17.23 18.25 20.11
N ASN A 26 18.32 17.97 20.84
CA ASN A 26 19.66 18.36 20.41
C ASN A 26 20.19 17.49 19.26
N ARG A 27 19.87 16.18 19.23
CA ARG A 27 20.15 15.31 18.08
C ARG A 27 19.34 15.73 16.84
N ASN A 28 18.07 16.09 17.01
CA ASN A 28 17.21 16.59 15.92
C ASN A 28 17.70 17.92 15.33
N LYS A 29 18.37 18.76 16.12
CA LYS A 29 19.01 19.99 15.63
C LYS A 29 20.28 19.70 14.83
N GLN A 30 21.11 18.75 15.27
CA GLN A 30 22.33 18.38 14.54
C GLN A 30 22.05 17.66 13.21
N VAL A 31 20.99 16.82 13.13
CA VAL A 31 20.62 16.12 11.88
C VAL A 31 20.07 17.09 10.82
N LYS A 32 19.47 18.22 11.24
CA LYS A 32 19.04 19.28 10.30
C LYS A 32 20.20 20.01 9.62
N GLU A 33 21.41 19.94 10.18
CA GLU A 33 22.56 20.68 9.66
C GLU A 33 23.50 19.83 8.79
N SER A 34 23.33 18.50 8.72
CA SER A 34 24.28 17.60 8.02
C SER A 34 23.82 17.06 6.66
N ASN A 35 22.73 17.53 6.06
CA ASN A 35 22.29 17.06 4.74
C ASN A 35 22.60 18.08 3.64
N THR A 36 23.82 18.03 3.13
CA THR A 36 24.17 18.62 1.84
C THR A 36 23.39 17.93 0.71
N ASN A 37 22.37 18.63 0.21
CA ASN A 37 21.95 18.75 -1.19
C ASN A 37 22.11 17.53 -2.11
N LEU A 38 21.06 16.70 -2.13
CA LEU A 38 20.40 16.15 -3.34
C LEU A 38 19.06 15.57 -2.89
N SER A 39 18.16 16.45 -2.42
CA SER A 39 16.81 16.06 -2.07
C SER A 39 16.07 15.61 -3.33
N PHE A 40 15.85 14.31 -3.48
CA PHE A 40 14.71 13.80 -4.25
C PHE A 40 13.44 14.18 -3.48
N ASN A 41 13.03 15.45 -3.54
CA ASN A 41 11.76 15.94 -2.98
C ASN A 41 10.56 15.51 -3.82
N LEU A 42 10.62 14.29 -4.36
CA LEU A 42 9.57 13.62 -5.08
C LEU A 42 9.71 12.16 -4.64
N VAL A 43 9.19 11.82 -3.47
CA VAL A 43 8.75 10.44 -3.25
C VAL A 43 7.64 10.27 -4.29
N PRO A 44 7.83 9.45 -5.33
CA PRO A 44 6.76 9.17 -6.27
C PRO A 44 5.53 8.73 -5.50
N ILE A 45 4.36 9.21 -5.93
CA ILE A 45 3.07 8.83 -5.33
C ILE A 45 2.89 7.31 -5.38
N GLU A 46 3.54 6.67 -6.37
CA GLU A 46 3.46 5.25 -6.67
C GLU A 46 4.86 4.62 -6.67
N PHE A 47 5.09 3.61 -5.83
CA PHE A 47 6.33 2.84 -5.78
C PHE A 47 6.08 1.44 -5.26
N LEU A 48 7.00 0.51 -5.54
CA LEU A 48 6.96 -0.82 -4.93
C LEU A 48 7.87 -0.89 -3.71
N ILE A 49 7.47 -1.71 -2.74
CA ILE A 49 8.13 -1.89 -1.46
C ILE A 49 8.51 -3.36 -1.30
N ALA A 50 9.76 -3.62 -0.94
CA ALA A 50 10.22 -4.97 -0.61
C ALA A 50 9.87 -5.32 0.84
N PHE A 51 8.96 -6.27 1.06
CA PHE A 51 8.56 -6.70 2.40
C PHE A 51 9.22 -8.02 2.81
N PRO A 52 9.63 -8.16 4.08
CA PRO A 52 10.15 -9.41 4.61
C PRO A 52 9.06 -10.45 4.94
N ASN A 53 7.78 -10.07 4.82
CA ASN A 53 6.64 -10.93 5.12
C ASN A 53 5.80 -11.22 3.87
N LEU A 54 5.08 -12.34 3.91
CA LEU A 54 4.19 -12.81 2.83
C LEU A 54 2.78 -12.19 2.89
N LYS A 55 2.42 -11.54 4.00
CA LYS A 55 1.11 -10.92 4.23
C LYS A 55 1.31 -9.52 4.79
N ILE A 56 0.38 -8.61 4.49
CA ILE A 56 0.29 -7.31 5.19
C ILE A 56 -0.32 -7.60 6.56
N GLY A 57 0.50 -7.48 7.60
CA GLY A 57 0.09 -7.50 8.98
C GLY A 57 0.10 -6.10 9.58
N LYS A 58 -0.11 -6.04 10.89
CA LYS A 58 -0.13 -4.78 11.62
C LYS A 58 1.18 -3.98 11.49
N ASP A 59 2.31 -4.68 11.43
CA ASP A 59 3.62 -4.03 11.31
C ASP A 59 3.84 -3.41 9.92
N GLU A 60 3.31 -4.01 8.85
CA GLU A 60 3.26 -3.43 7.51
C GLU A 60 2.31 -2.24 7.44
N ILE A 61 1.16 -2.32 8.12
CA ILE A 61 0.20 -1.21 8.21
C ILE A 61 0.82 -0.04 8.95
N ASP A 62 1.49 -0.32 10.08
CA ASP A 62 2.20 0.68 10.88
C ASP A 62 3.34 1.28 10.05
N PHE A 63 4.11 0.45 9.34
CA PHE A 63 5.11 0.88 8.33
C PHE A 63 4.47 1.87 7.37
N LEU A 64 3.37 1.52 6.72
CA LEU A 64 2.80 2.33 5.66
C LEU A 64 2.28 3.65 6.26
N SER A 65 1.73 3.64 7.47
CA SER A 65 1.17 4.82 8.14
C SER A 65 2.22 5.80 8.71
N GLU A 66 3.46 5.36 8.94
CA GLU A 66 4.49 6.18 9.60
C GLU A 66 5.23 7.10 8.62
N THR A 67 5.34 8.38 9.00
CA THR A 67 5.99 9.43 8.18
C THR A 67 7.52 9.42 8.25
N ASN A 68 8.17 8.57 9.07
CA ASN A 68 9.63 8.49 9.13
C ASN A 68 10.15 7.06 9.41
N THR A 69 10.66 6.46 8.34
CA THR A 69 11.68 5.41 8.24
C THR A 69 11.51 4.12 9.03
N HIS A 70 11.42 3.04 8.26
CA HIS A 70 10.99 1.75 8.73
C HIS A 70 12.17 0.80 8.81
N LEU A 71 12.40 0.26 10.01
CA LEU A 71 13.61 -0.50 10.32
C LEU A 71 13.71 -1.87 9.62
N ASN A 72 12.66 -2.34 8.94
CA ASN A 72 12.56 -3.72 8.46
C ASN A 72 12.38 -3.88 6.93
N THR A 73 12.12 -2.80 6.21
CA THR A 73 11.96 -2.84 4.75
C THR A 73 13.29 -2.49 4.13
N PRO A 74 13.91 -3.36 3.30
CA PRO A 74 15.25 -3.13 2.79
C PRO A 74 15.33 -2.17 1.59
N ALA A 75 14.31 -2.11 0.74
CA ALA A 75 14.38 -1.33 -0.49
C ALA A 75 13.01 -0.90 -1.06
N TYR A 76 13.06 0.15 -1.88
CA TYR A 76 11.97 0.63 -2.72
C TYR A 76 12.30 0.49 -4.21
N ILE A 77 11.30 0.24 -5.05
CA ILE A 77 11.40 0.31 -6.51
C ILE A 77 10.55 1.47 -7.03
N TYR A 78 11.17 2.39 -7.76
CA TYR A 78 10.53 3.56 -8.33
C TYR A 78 10.49 3.51 -9.85
N PRO A 79 9.37 3.89 -10.50
CA PRO A 79 9.38 4.16 -11.93
C PRO A 79 10.21 5.43 -12.19
N ILE A 80 11.16 5.32 -13.10
CA ILE A 80 12.02 6.44 -13.47
C ILE A 80 11.25 7.37 -14.43
N ASN A 81 11.08 8.64 -14.05
CA ASN A 81 10.59 9.66 -14.97
C ASN A 81 11.70 10.08 -15.94
N LYS A 82 11.82 9.34 -17.06
CA LYS A 82 12.84 9.57 -18.09
C LYS A 82 12.85 11.01 -18.60
N LYS A 83 11.68 11.65 -18.75
CA LYS A 83 11.57 13.05 -19.21
C LYS A 83 12.17 14.02 -18.20
N SER A 84 11.79 13.93 -16.93
CA SER A 84 12.34 14.80 -15.87
C SER A 84 13.85 14.63 -15.72
N ILE A 85 14.35 13.38 -15.83
CA ILE A 85 15.79 13.12 -15.79
C ILE A 85 16.49 13.63 -17.05
N HIS A 86 15.88 13.49 -18.23
CA HIS A 86 16.41 14.06 -19.47
C HIS A 86 16.67 15.56 -19.31
N GLU A 87 15.64 16.29 -18.89
CA GLU A 87 15.67 17.73 -18.71
C GLU A 87 16.73 18.13 -17.68
N LYS A 88 16.82 17.43 -16.54
CA LYS A 88 17.89 17.65 -15.55
C LYS A 88 19.28 17.36 -16.12
N ASN A 89 19.45 16.28 -16.88
CA ASN A 89 20.74 15.91 -17.46
C ASN A 89 21.20 16.90 -18.53
N LEU A 90 20.30 17.53 -19.28
CA LEU A 90 20.64 18.62 -20.19
C LEU A 90 21.19 19.82 -19.41
N VAL A 91 20.55 20.21 -18.31
CA VAL A 91 21.01 21.31 -17.43
C VAL A 91 22.36 20.99 -16.79
N LEU A 92 22.56 19.75 -16.32
CA LEU A 92 23.86 19.34 -15.77
C LEU A 92 24.96 19.44 -16.82
N LYS A 93 24.73 18.94 -18.04
CA LYS A 93 25.68 19.01 -19.14
C LYS A 93 26.01 20.45 -19.53
N SER A 94 25.02 21.34 -19.63
CA SER A 94 25.26 22.75 -19.94
C SER A 94 26.10 23.47 -18.87
N ASN A 95 26.01 23.01 -17.63
CA ASN A 95 26.79 23.53 -16.50
C ASN A 95 28.15 22.81 -16.32
N GLY A 96 28.56 21.94 -17.25
CA GLY A 96 29.82 21.19 -17.16
C GLY A 96 29.83 20.09 -16.08
N LEU A 97 28.66 19.71 -15.56
CA LEU A 97 28.51 18.66 -14.56
C LEU A 97 28.23 17.30 -15.20
N LYS A 98 28.61 16.22 -14.51
CA LYS A 98 28.34 14.85 -14.97
C LYS A 98 26.82 14.58 -14.95
N PRO A 99 26.26 13.98 -16.01
CA PRO A 99 24.85 13.56 -16.01
C PRO A 99 24.62 12.43 -15.02
N PHE A 100 23.36 12.26 -14.62
CA PHE A 100 22.93 11.11 -13.83
C PHE A 100 23.08 9.81 -14.63
N PRO A 101 23.66 8.75 -14.03
CA PRO A 101 23.97 7.50 -14.73
C PRO A 101 22.74 6.67 -15.08
N TYR A 102 21.62 6.88 -14.40
CA TYR A 102 20.41 6.04 -14.48
C TYR A 102 19.37 6.52 -15.51
N TYR A 103 19.79 7.29 -16.51
CA TYR A 103 18.91 7.89 -17.51
C TYR A 103 18.24 6.88 -18.46
N GLU A 104 18.87 5.73 -18.71
CA GLU A 104 18.43 4.76 -19.73
C GLU A 104 17.36 3.78 -19.20
N SER A 105 17.30 3.61 -17.88
CA SER A 105 16.48 2.61 -17.20
C SER A 105 15.04 3.05 -16.93
N GLY A 106 14.12 2.09 -16.85
CA GLY A 106 12.71 2.30 -16.53
C GLY A 106 12.41 2.31 -15.03
N TRP A 107 13.29 1.69 -14.24
CA TRP A 107 13.09 1.44 -12.82
C TRP A 107 14.36 1.70 -12.01
N MET A 108 14.21 2.20 -10.80
CA MET A 108 15.30 2.46 -9.85
C MET A 108 15.03 1.77 -8.54
N VAL A 109 16.02 1.07 -8.00
CA VAL A 109 15.99 0.50 -6.66
C VAL A 109 16.75 1.43 -5.70
N ILE A 110 16.10 1.81 -4.61
CA ILE A 110 16.68 2.67 -3.56
C ILE A 110 16.73 1.89 -2.26
N SER A 111 17.89 1.88 -1.59
CA SER A 111 18.01 1.32 -0.25
C SER A 111 17.34 2.24 0.77
N THR A 112 16.51 1.68 1.64
CA THR A 112 15.86 2.43 2.73
C THR A 112 16.83 2.81 3.85
N GLU A 113 17.95 2.08 3.99
CA GLU A 113 18.95 2.29 5.04
C GLU A 113 19.64 3.65 4.89
N ASN A 114 19.98 4.00 3.66
CA ASN A 114 20.76 5.21 3.34
C ASN A 114 20.05 6.15 2.36
N MET A 115 18.85 5.77 1.89
CA MET A 115 18.06 6.50 0.89
C MET A 115 18.83 6.80 -0.40
N GLN A 116 19.77 5.91 -0.78
CA GLN A 116 20.56 6.03 -2.02
C GLN A 116 20.13 5.01 -3.09
N PRO A 117 20.23 5.37 -4.38
CA PRO A 117 20.07 4.41 -5.46
C PRO A 117 21.13 3.31 -5.39
N ILE A 118 20.71 2.05 -5.47
CA ILE A 118 21.59 0.87 -5.43
C ILE A 118 21.56 0.06 -6.73
N GLY A 119 20.62 0.34 -7.64
CA GLY A 119 20.56 -0.29 -8.95
C GLY A 119 19.48 0.33 -9.82
N THR A 120 19.67 0.29 -11.14
CA THR A 120 18.68 0.74 -12.12
C THR A 120 18.51 -0.28 -13.24
N PHE A 121 17.27 -0.45 -13.68
CA PHE A 121 16.86 -1.57 -14.52
C PHE A 121 15.89 -1.13 -15.60
N ASP A 122 16.02 -1.71 -16.79
CA ASP A 122 15.17 -1.36 -17.93
C ASP A 122 13.77 -1.99 -17.81
N LYS A 123 13.64 -3.09 -17.05
CA LYS A 123 12.40 -3.83 -16.77
C LYS A 123 12.16 -3.98 -15.28
N LEU A 124 10.90 -4.03 -14.87
CA LEU A 124 10.50 -4.17 -13.46
C LEU A 124 10.95 -5.52 -12.90
N GLU A 125 10.85 -6.58 -13.71
CA GLU A 125 11.21 -7.95 -13.33
C GLU A 125 12.66 -8.04 -12.88
N PHE A 126 13.59 -7.37 -13.59
CA PHE A 126 15.00 -7.33 -13.23
C PHE A 126 15.26 -6.57 -11.93
N ALA A 127 14.49 -5.50 -11.67
CA ALA A 127 14.54 -4.81 -10.38
C ALA A 127 14.03 -5.72 -9.24
N LYS A 128 12.95 -6.47 -9.48
CA LYS A 128 12.42 -7.45 -8.52
C LYS A 128 13.43 -8.57 -8.25
N GLU A 129 14.02 -9.17 -9.29
CA GLU A 129 15.07 -10.21 -9.17
C GLU A 129 16.31 -9.71 -8.42
N PHE A 130 16.74 -8.47 -8.70
CA PHE A 130 17.84 -7.84 -7.96
C PHE A 130 17.54 -7.74 -6.46
N ILE A 131 16.32 -7.34 -6.08
CA ILE A 131 15.93 -7.27 -4.67
C ILE A 131 15.96 -8.67 -4.04
N TYR A 132 15.34 -9.67 -4.66
CA TYR A 132 15.30 -11.03 -4.09
C TYR A 132 16.68 -11.67 -3.96
N SER A 133 17.61 -11.37 -4.86
CA SER A 133 19.00 -11.86 -4.79
C SER A 133 19.84 -11.10 -3.76
N THR A 134 19.59 -9.80 -3.59
CA THR A 134 20.35 -8.95 -2.65
C THR A 134 19.89 -9.12 -1.20
N TYR A 135 18.59 -9.31 -0.99
CA TYR A 135 17.97 -9.32 0.33
C TYR A 135 17.25 -10.66 0.59
N SER A 136 17.96 -11.59 1.23
CA SER A 136 17.45 -12.96 1.52
C SER A 136 16.24 -13.00 2.45
N ASN A 137 16.03 -11.94 3.24
CA ASN A 137 14.88 -11.78 4.12
C ASN A 137 13.63 -11.31 3.38
N VAL A 138 13.74 -10.75 2.16
CA VAL A 138 12.57 -10.33 1.38
C VAL A 138 11.77 -11.54 0.95
N LYS A 139 10.46 -11.49 1.18
CA LYS A 139 9.51 -12.54 0.80
C LYS A 139 8.54 -12.09 -0.28
N GLN A 140 8.26 -10.79 -0.35
CA GLN A 140 7.38 -10.24 -1.36
C GLN A 140 7.75 -8.81 -1.71
N ILE A 141 7.38 -8.37 -2.90
CA ILE A 141 7.47 -6.98 -3.34
C ILE A 141 6.05 -6.54 -3.69
N ARG A 142 5.57 -5.45 -3.10
CA ARG A 142 4.17 -4.99 -3.17
C ARG A 142 4.08 -3.54 -3.57
N TYR A 143 2.97 -3.14 -4.17
CA TYR A 143 2.71 -1.72 -4.46
C TYR A 143 2.38 -0.92 -3.18
N ASN A 144 2.89 0.31 -3.08
CA ASN A 144 2.56 1.24 -2.01
C ASN A 144 1.22 1.93 -2.29
N SER A 145 0.10 1.26 -2.06
CA SER A 145 -1.18 1.96 -1.95
C SER A 145 -1.52 2.12 -0.47
N LEU A 146 -1.14 3.27 0.08
CA LEU A 146 -1.67 3.74 1.36
C LEU A 146 -3.14 4.16 1.27
N GLY A 147 -3.70 4.21 0.06
CA GLY A 147 -4.89 4.96 -0.22
C GLY A 147 -4.63 6.46 -0.23
N LEU A 148 -5.43 7.20 -1.00
CA LEU A 148 -5.50 8.66 -0.94
C LEU A 148 -6.41 9.16 0.20
N LYS A 149 -7.28 8.28 0.71
CA LYS A 149 -8.27 8.54 1.76
C LYS A 149 -7.98 7.67 2.96
N SER A 150 -8.35 8.19 4.14
CA SER A 150 -8.31 7.45 5.40
C SER A 150 -9.72 7.12 5.86
N GLY A 151 -9.93 5.93 6.39
CA GLY A 151 -11.21 5.53 7.00
C GLY A 151 -11.82 4.33 6.28
N CYS A 152 -13.07 4.01 6.61
CA CYS A 152 -13.77 2.93 5.94
C CYS A 152 -13.98 3.27 4.45
N PRO A 153 -13.79 2.30 3.53
CA PRO A 153 -14.14 2.48 2.14
C PRO A 153 -15.59 2.94 1.97
N ASP A 154 -15.80 3.86 1.02
CA ASP A 154 -17.12 4.34 0.66
C ASP A 154 -17.63 3.57 -0.56
N PHE A 155 -18.73 2.85 -0.37
CA PHE A 155 -19.37 2.03 -1.39
C PHE A 155 -20.67 2.66 -1.91
N SER A 156 -20.87 3.98 -1.75
CA SER A 156 -22.07 4.65 -2.27
C SER A 156 -22.18 4.58 -3.79
N ASP A 157 -21.04 4.62 -4.47
CA ASP A 157 -20.95 4.78 -5.94
C ASP A 157 -20.71 3.43 -6.65
N ILE A 158 -21.30 2.35 -6.15
CA ILE A 158 -21.15 1.04 -6.81
C ILE A 158 -21.72 1.07 -8.24
N PRO A 159 -21.11 0.33 -9.18
CA PRO A 159 -21.67 0.15 -10.52
C PRO A 159 -23.12 -0.36 -10.46
N ASN A 160 -23.93 0.09 -11.42
CA ASN A 160 -25.37 -0.20 -11.41
C ASN A 160 -25.66 -1.70 -11.66
N LEU A 161 -26.03 -2.39 -10.58
CA LEU A 161 -26.36 -3.81 -10.54
C LEU A 161 -27.62 -4.20 -11.33
N ASN A 162 -28.48 -3.24 -11.68
CA ASN A 162 -29.70 -3.48 -12.46
C ASN A 162 -29.52 -3.16 -13.96
N SER A 163 -28.30 -2.89 -14.40
CA SER A 163 -27.95 -2.68 -15.81
C SER A 163 -26.89 -3.67 -16.27
N SER A 164 -26.69 -3.84 -17.58
CA SER A 164 -25.67 -4.72 -18.16
C SER A 164 -24.26 -4.12 -18.05
N VAL A 165 -23.78 -3.94 -16.82
CA VAL A 165 -22.41 -3.53 -16.49
C VAL A 165 -21.47 -4.70 -16.74
N ASP A 166 -20.41 -4.45 -17.51
CA ASP A 166 -19.41 -5.46 -17.87
C ASP A 166 -18.44 -5.73 -16.71
N LYS A 167 -17.77 -6.88 -16.74
CA LYS A 167 -16.78 -7.26 -15.71
C LYS A 167 -15.65 -6.24 -15.63
N GLU A 168 -15.21 -5.69 -16.76
CA GLU A 168 -14.14 -4.69 -16.83
C GLU A 168 -14.46 -3.44 -16.00
N GLN A 169 -15.70 -2.98 -16.01
CA GLN A 169 -16.12 -1.83 -15.20
C GLN A 169 -16.07 -2.13 -13.69
N TRP A 170 -16.39 -3.36 -13.30
CA TRP A 170 -16.23 -3.82 -11.92
C TRP A 170 -14.75 -3.89 -11.51
N ILE A 171 -13.88 -4.36 -12.40
CA ILE A 171 -12.43 -4.38 -12.17
C ILE A 171 -11.91 -2.94 -11.99
N GLU A 172 -12.28 -2.02 -12.86
CA GLU A 172 -11.90 -0.60 -12.76
C GLU A 172 -12.37 0.01 -11.44
N TYR A 173 -13.61 -0.28 -11.02
CA TYR A 173 -14.14 0.19 -9.74
C TYR A 173 -13.36 -0.35 -8.54
N CYS A 174 -13.04 -1.65 -8.52
CA CYS A 174 -12.25 -2.24 -7.43
C CYS A 174 -10.83 -1.67 -7.38
N LEU A 175 -10.17 -1.48 -8.53
CA LEU A 175 -8.86 -0.84 -8.61
C LEU A 175 -8.91 0.61 -8.15
N TYR A 176 -9.96 1.34 -8.50
CA TYR A 176 -10.20 2.69 -7.99
C TYR A 176 -10.32 2.70 -6.46
N LEU A 177 -11.09 1.77 -5.87
CA LEU A 177 -11.20 1.65 -4.41
C LEU A 177 -9.86 1.30 -3.76
N GLU A 178 -9.07 0.41 -4.35
CA GLU A 178 -7.70 0.10 -3.88
C GLU A 178 -6.77 1.33 -3.97
N GLU A 179 -6.90 2.17 -4.99
CA GLU A 179 -6.15 3.43 -5.07
C GLU A 179 -6.62 4.46 -4.04
N GLN A 180 -7.92 4.53 -3.78
CA GLN A 180 -8.48 5.47 -2.81
C GLN A 180 -8.22 5.06 -1.37
N TYR A 181 -8.33 3.78 -1.03
CA TYR A 181 -8.32 3.29 0.35
C TYR A 181 -7.17 2.34 0.65
N GLY A 182 -6.37 1.95 -0.35
CA GLY A 182 -5.21 1.11 -0.16
C GLY A 182 -5.58 -0.24 0.42
N PHE A 183 -4.80 -0.66 1.42
CA PHE A 183 -5.04 -1.89 2.18
C PHE A 183 -6.31 -1.86 3.05
N GLN A 184 -6.98 -0.70 3.19
CA GLN A 184 -8.27 -0.62 3.90
C GLN A 184 -9.43 -1.10 3.02
N PHE A 185 -9.23 -1.24 1.71
CA PHE A 185 -10.22 -1.87 0.84
C PHE A 185 -10.17 -3.39 0.97
N ASP A 186 -11.28 -3.97 1.43
CA ASP A 186 -11.53 -5.41 1.47
C ASP A 186 -12.66 -5.75 0.49
N SER A 187 -12.38 -6.63 -0.48
CA SER A 187 -13.38 -7.05 -1.46
C SER A 187 -14.52 -7.85 -0.83
N GLN A 188 -14.30 -8.51 0.31
CA GLN A 188 -15.33 -9.27 1.03
C GLN A 188 -16.39 -8.35 1.65
N GLU A 189 -16.00 -7.16 2.15
CA GLU A 189 -16.96 -6.14 2.61
C GLU A 189 -17.88 -5.69 1.48
N LEU A 190 -17.33 -5.53 0.27
CA LEU A 190 -18.13 -5.17 -0.90
C LEU A 190 -19.04 -6.32 -1.37
N ILE A 191 -18.58 -7.58 -1.28
CA ILE A 191 -19.44 -8.76 -1.54
C ILE A 191 -20.66 -8.74 -0.62
N ASP A 192 -20.46 -8.51 0.68
CA ASP A 192 -21.55 -8.46 1.66
C ASP A 192 -22.60 -7.40 1.32
N ILE A 193 -22.16 -6.21 0.94
CA ILE A 193 -23.06 -5.13 0.51
C ILE A 193 -23.88 -5.54 -0.73
N ILE A 194 -23.26 -6.23 -1.68
CA ILE A 194 -23.95 -6.72 -2.89
C ILE A 194 -24.96 -7.82 -2.53
N ILE A 195 -24.67 -8.69 -1.55
CA ILE A 195 -25.64 -9.69 -1.05
C ILE A 195 -26.84 -8.98 -0.42
N GLY A 196 -26.62 -7.94 0.40
CA GLY A 196 -27.70 -7.13 0.97
C GLY A 196 -28.62 -6.56 -0.12
N LYS A 197 -28.04 -6.03 -1.21
CA LYS A 197 -28.80 -5.54 -2.36
C LYS A 197 -29.55 -6.65 -3.10
N LEU A 198 -28.97 -7.84 -3.22
CA LEU A 198 -29.64 -9.00 -3.80
C LEU A 198 -30.90 -9.39 -2.99
N ILE A 199 -30.83 -9.29 -1.67
CA ILE A 199 -31.98 -9.55 -0.76
C ILE A 199 -33.05 -8.47 -0.95
N ASP A 200 -32.66 -7.21 -0.85
CA ASP A 200 -33.58 -6.07 -0.87
C ASP A 200 -34.24 -5.85 -2.24
N GLU A 201 -33.46 -5.97 -3.32
CA GLU A 201 -33.90 -5.63 -4.68
C GLU A 201 -34.47 -6.84 -5.43
N HIS A 202 -34.01 -8.07 -5.12
CA HIS A 202 -34.36 -9.29 -5.87
C HIS A 202 -35.01 -10.38 -5.03
N ASN A 203 -35.41 -10.08 -3.78
CA ASN A 203 -36.02 -11.00 -2.83
C ASN A 203 -35.20 -12.28 -2.63
N ALA A 204 -33.87 -12.15 -2.62
CA ALA A 204 -33.01 -13.28 -2.32
C ALA A 204 -33.20 -13.72 -0.86
N PRO A 205 -33.07 -15.03 -0.56
CA PRO A 205 -33.20 -15.50 0.81
C PRO A 205 -32.11 -14.92 1.72
N THR A 206 -32.50 -14.51 2.93
CA THR A 206 -31.57 -13.93 3.93
C THR A 206 -30.48 -14.91 4.37
N TYR A 207 -30.74 -16.23 4.28
CA TYR A 207 -29.73 -17.25 4.61
C TYR A 207 -28.49 -17.16 3.72
N LEU A 208 -28.57 -16.53 2.54
CA LEU A 208 -27.40 -16.34 1.68
C LEU A 208 -26.35 -15.44 2.32
N GLN A 209 -26.79 -14.38 3.01
CA GLN A 209 -25.89 -13.51 3.76
C GLN A 209 -25.33 -14.22 5.00
N GLU A 210 -26.18 -14.98 5.70
CA GLU A 210 -25.74 -15.77 6.85
C GLU A 210 -24.68 -16.81 6.45
N ALA A 211 -24.90 -17.55 5.35
CA ALA A 211 -23.96 -18.56 4.83
C ALA A 211 -22.63 -17.94 4.39
N PHE A 212 -22.64 -16.72 3.85
CA PHE A 212 -21.43 -15.99 3.52
C PHE A 212 -20.65 -15.62 4.78
N TYR A 213 -21.32 -15.06 5.81
CA TYR A 213 -20.66 -14.68 7.05
C TYR A 213 -20.17 -15.87 7.89
N SER A 214 -20.94 -16.97 7.97
CA SER A 214 -20.62 -18.13 8.81
C SER A 214 -19.53 -19.00 8.20
N ASP A 215 -19.66 -19.28 6.91
CA ASP A 215 -18.92 -20.36 6.25
C ASP A 215 -18.12 -19.86 5.03
N GLY A 216 -18.19 -18.57 4.69
CA GLY A 216 -17.53 -18.02 3.50
C GLY A 216 -18.09 -18.57 2.18
N LEU A 217 -19.32 -19.08 2.19
CA LEU A 217 -19.88 -19.80 1.05
C LEU A 217 -20.47 -18.84 0.01
N ILE A 218 -19.81 -18.75 -1.15
CA ILE A 218 -20.25 -17.92 -2.27
C ILE A 218 -21.12 -18.70 -3.28
N GLU A 219 -20.99 -20.03 -3.33
CA GLU A 219 -21.67 -20.87 -4.32
C GLU A 219 -23.22 -20.79 -4.27
N PRO A 220 -23.88 -20.78 -3.10
CA PRO A 220 -25.33 -20.58 -3.02
C PRO A 220 -25.79 -19.26 -3.63
N ILE A 221 -24.99 -18.20 -3.49
CA ILE A 221 -25.27 -16.86 -4.02
C ILE A 221 -25.14 -16.86 -5.53
N ILE A 222 -24.05 -17.43 -6.06
CA ILE A 222 -23.83 -17.57 -7.51
C ILE A 222 -24.96 -18.37 -8.17
N ASN A 223 -25.45 -19.43 -7.51
CA ASN A 223 -26.55 -20.23 -8.04
C ASN A 223 -27.85 -19.41 -8.14
N PHE A 224 -28.20 -18.65 -7.09
CA PHE A 224 -29.36 -17.76 -7.14
C PHE A 224 -29.24 -16.70 -8.25
N ILE A 225 -28.06 -16.07 -8.38
CA ILE A 225 -27.78 -15.07 -9.43
C ILE A 225 -28.02 -15.66 -10.83
N LYS A 226 -27.58 -16.90 -11.07
CA LYS A 226 -27.79 -17.60 -12.34
C LYS A 226 -29.26 -17.94 -12.58
N GLU A 227 -29.97 -18.43 -11.57
CA GLU A 227 -31.40 -18.75 -11.66
C GLU A 227 -32.26 -17.52 -11.98
N LYS A 228 -31.84 -16.34 -11.50
CA LYS A 228 -32.51 -15.05 -11.75
C LYS A 228 -31.98 -14.28 -12.96
N GLU A 229 -31.02 -14.85 -13.69
CA GLU A 229 -30.38 -14.24 -14.86
C GLU A 229 -29.79 -12.83 -14.59
N LEU A 230 -29.24 -12.61 -13.38
CA LEU A 230 -28.72 -11.32 -12.93
C LEU A 230 -27.27 -11.11 -13.39
N ILE A 231 -27.11 -10.71 -14.66
CA ILE A 231 -25.80 -10.63 -15.33
C ILE A 231 -24.80 -9.70 -14.60
N SER A 232 -25.24 -8.53 -14.15
CA SER A 232 -24.34 -7.57 -13.48
C SER A 232 -23.87 -8.06 -12.12
N TYR A 233 -24.75 -8.69 -11.34
CA TYR A 233 -24.38 -9.35 -10.08
C TYR A 233 -23.35 -10.44 -10.34
N ARG A 234 -23.54 -11.26 -11.39
CA ARG A 234 -22.55 -12.27 -11.77
C ARG A 234 -21.19 -11.64 -12.08
N ASN A 235 -21.16 -10.59 -12.89
CA ASN A 235 -19.92 -9.89 -13.24
C ASN A 235 -19.24 -9.28 -12.01
N ALA A 236 -20.01 -8.74 -11.06
CA ALA A 236 -19.51 -8.20 -9.79
C ALA A 236 -18.81 -9.29 -8.97
N PHE A 237 -19.49 -10.42 -8.73
CA PHE A 237 -18.92 -11.54 -7.99
C PHE A 237 -17.68 -12.13 -8.69
N ASP A 238 -17.71 -12.26 -10.01
CA ASP A 238 -16.57 -12.74 -10.80
C ASP A 238 -15.36 -11.80 -10.68
N ALA A 239 -15.56 -10.48 -10.56
CA ALA A 239 -14.48 -9.52 -10.34
C ALA A 239 -13.95 -9.54 -8.89
N LEU A 240 -14.85 -9.56 -7.90
CA LEU A 240 -14.51 -9.48 -6.49
C LEU A 240 -13.80 -10.74 -5.97
N ASN A 241 -14.22 -11.92 -6.43
CA ASN A 241 -13.58 -13.20 -6.09
C ASN A 241 -12.17 -13.30 -6.68
N ASP A 242 -11.95 -12.72 -7.86
CA ASP A 242 -10.63 -12.67 -8.50
C ASP A 242 -9.75 -11.55 -7.93
N PHE A 243 -10.30 -10.62 -7.12
CA PHE A 243 -9.63 -9.35 -6.84
C PHE A 243 -8.32 -9.53 -6.08
N GLU A 244 -8.37 -10.11 -4.88
CA GLU A 244 -7.19 -10.22 -4.02
C GLU A 244 -6.06 -11.03 -4.67
N GLU A 245 -6.42 -12.09 -5.41
CA GLU A 245 -5.45 -13.03 -5.98
C GLU A 245 -4.92 -12.62 -7.34
N LYS A 246 -5.71 -11.93 -8.17
CA LYS A 246 -5.37 -11.72 -9.61
C LYS A 246 -5.37 -10.27 -10.05
N LEU A 247 -6.08 -9.37 -9.36
CA LEU A 247 -6.32 -8.01 -9.86
C LEU A 247 -5.67 -6.93 -8.99
N SER A 248 -5.63 -7.13 -7.67
CA SER A 248 -5.05 -6.19 -6.71
C SER A 248 -3.61 -5.82 -7.09
N LYS A 249 -3.32 -4.52 -7.17
CA LYS A 249 -1.97 -3.98 -7.39
C LYS A 249 -1.12 -4.14 -6.13
N ILE A 250 -1.73 -4.14 -4.94
CA ILE A 250 -1.00 -4.36 -3.68
C ILE A 250 -0.45 -5.79 -3.64
N ASN A 251 -1.20 -6.77 -4.13
CA ASN A 251 -0.83 -8.19 -4.05
C ASN A 251 -0.02 -8.71 -5.27
N ASN A 252 -0.12 -8.06 -6.44
CA ASN A 252 0.52 -8.49 -7.71
C ASN A 252 1.61 -7.52 -8.23
#